data_AF-A0A429HR36-F1
#
_entry.id   AF-A0A429HR36-F1
#
_cell.length_a   1.000
_cell.length_b   1.000
_cell.length_c   1.000
_cell.angle_alpha   90.00
_cell.angle_beta   90.00
_cell.angle_gamma   90.00
#
_symmetry.space_group_name_H-M   'P 1'
#
loop_
_entity.id
_entity.type
_entity.pdbx_description
1 polymer ?
#
loop_
_entity_poly.entity_id
_entity_poly.type
_entity_poly.pdbx_seq_one_letter_code
_entity_poly.pdbx_strand_id
1 'polypeptide(L)'
;MALTGVGVQRLLADSGEPREWVSPRTDLVTALLGVWFGIGLMIDAWAHSNLAELETFFTPWHAVFYSGFAAVAGWIIWQALRNVRQGRQGLAAVPMGYHAGLVAVPGFAAFG
;
A
#
# COMPACT_ATOMS: atom_id res chain seq x y z
N MET A 1 20.99 -20.07 -24.68
CA MET A 1 19.86 -19.14 -24.47
C MET A 1 18.94 -19.70 -23.37
N ALA A 2 19.42 -19.79 -22.12
CA ALA A 2 18.69 -20.40 -21.00
C ALA A 2 18.69 -19.55 -19.71
N LEU A 3 19.29 -18.36 -19.74
CA LEU A 3 19.48 -17.52 -18.55
C LEU A 3 18.31 -16.56 -18.27
N THR A 4 17.33 -16.47 -19.17
CA THR A 4 16.18 -15.56 -19.03
C THR A 4 15.04 -16.14 -18.19
N GLY A 5 14.92 -17.48 -18.10
CA GLY A 5 13.83 -18.15 -17.37
C GLY A 5 14.03 -18.20 -15.84
N VAL A 6 15.27 -18.39 -15.39
CA VAL A 6 15.61 -18.59 -13.96
C VAL A 6 15.36 -17.32 -13.13
N GLY A 7 15.57 -16.13 -13.73
CA GLY A 7 15.36 -14.85 -13.04
C GLY A 7 13.88 -14.54 -12.79
N VAL A 8 13.02 -14.80 -13.78
CA VAL A 8 11.56 -14.58 -13.66
C VAL A 8 10.92 -15.60 -12.73
N GLN A 9 11.34 -16.87 -12.79
CA GLN A 9 10.84 -17.90 -11.87
C GLN A 9 11.22 -17.61 -10.41
N ARG A 10 12.42 -17.08 -10.14
CA ARG A 10 12.79 -16.61 -8.79
C ARG A 10 11.96 -15.41 -8.32
N LEU A 11 11.57 -14.51 -9.21
CA LEU A 11 10.74 -13.36 -8.85
C LEU A 11 9.31 -13.75 -8.48
N LEU A 12 8.81 -14.85 -9.04
CA LEU A 12 7.46 -15.37 -8.78
C LEU A 12 7.43 -16.49 -7.73
N ALA A 13 8.58 -17.03 -7.36
CA ALA A 13 8.68 -18.07 -6.34
C ALA A 13 8.39 -17.47 -4.96
N ASP A 14 7.52 -18.13 -4.20
CA ASP A 14 7.39 -17.88 -2.78
C ASP A 14 8.54 -18.61 -2.06
N SER A 15 9.21 -17.94 -1.12
CA SER A 15 10.26 -18.60 -0.34
C SER A 15 9.70 -19.61 0.67
N GLY A 16 8.38 -19.61 0.90
CA GLY A 16 7.70 -20.57 1.79
C GLY A 16 7.99 -20.37 3.27
N GLU A 17 8.71 -19.31 3.63
CA GLU A 17 8.93 -18.95 5.02
C GLU A 17 7.64 -18.48 5.69
N PRO A 18 7.45 -18.77 6.99
CA PRO A 18 6.29 -18.27 7.71
C PRO A 18 6.27 -16.75 7.70
N ARG A 19 5.08 -16.21 7.45
CA ARG A 19 4.84 -14.77 7.51
C ARG A 19 4.83 -14.32 8.96
N GLU A 20 5.47 -13.18 9.19
CA GLU A 20 5.62 -12.62 10.54
C GLU A 20 4.79 -11.35 10.71
N TRP A 21 4.39 -11.10 11.95
CA TRP A 21 3.84 -9.82 12.37
C TRP A 21 4.93 -8.76 12.39
N VAL A 22 4.56 -7.52 12.17
CA VAL A 22 5.49 -6.41 12.32
C VAL A 22 5.67 -6.05 13.80
N SER A 23 6.67 -5.22 14.10
CA SER A 23 6.85 -4.72 15.46
C SER A 23 5.74 -3.73 15.86
N PRO A 24 5.47 -3.54 17.16
CA PRO A 24 4.49 -2.55 17.62
C PRO A 24 4.78 -1.12 17.15
N ARG A 25 6.06 -0.76 16.97
CA ARG A 25 6.44 0.54 16.38
C ARG A 25 5.99 0.66 14.93
N THR A 26 6.15 -0.40 14.15
CA THR A 26 5.68 -0.45 12.76
C THR A 26 4.16 -0.40 12.70
N ASP A 27 3.46 -1.07 13.61
CA ASP A 27 2.01 -0.97 13.74
C ASP A 27 1.56 0.44 14.07
N LEU A 28 2.22 1.11 15.02
CA LEU A 28 1.92 2.50 15.36
C LEU A 28 2.08 3.42 14.15
N VAL A 29 3.16 3.28 13.38
CA VAL A 29 3.34 4.06 12.13
C VAL A 29 2.19 3.77 11.17
N THR A 30 1.83 2.51 10.98
CA THR A 30 0.72 2.11 10.11
C THR A 30 -0.61 2.70 10.56
N ALA A 31 -0.88 2.70 11.87
CA ALA A 31 -2.07 3.29 12.45
C ALA A 31 -2.12 4.82 12.22
N LEU A 32 -1.00 5.52 12.44
CA LEU A 32 -0.92 6.97 12.21
C LEU A 32 -1.10 7.34 10.73
N LEU A 33 -0.48 6.58 9.83
CA LEU A 33 -0.68 6.77 8.39
C LEU A 33 -2.13 6.45 7.97
N GLY A 34 -2.73 5.43 8.56
CA GLY A 34 -4.15 5.08 8.37
C GLY A 34 -5.09 6.18 8.88
N VAL A 35 -4.78 6.82 10.01
CA VAL A 35 -5.52 7.98 10.51
C VAL A 35 -5.39 9.16 9.55
N TRP A 36 -4.19 9.45 9.04
CA TRP A 36 -4.00 10.50 8.03
C TRP A 36 -4.82 10.23 6.76
N PHE A 37 -4.78 9.00 6.26
CA PHE A 37 -5.59 8.57 5.13
C PHE A 37 -7.10 8.70 5.41
N GLY A 38 -7.56 8.28 6.57
CA GLY A 38 -8.97 8.37 6.97
C GLY A 38 -9.45 9.81 7.14
N ILE A 39 -8.62 10.72 7.65
CA ILE A 39 -8.91 12.16 7.71
C ILE A 39 -9.07 12.72 6.30
N GLY A 40 -8.14 12.39 5.39
CA GLY A 40 -8.22 12.81 3.99
C GLY A 40 -9.50 12.32 3.31
N LEU A 41 -9.84 11.04 3.50
CA LEU A 41 -11.09 10.45 2.98
C LEU A 41 -12.34 11.17 3.51
N MET A 42 -12.35 11.55 4.79
CA MET A 42 -13.49 12.25 5.37
C MET A 42 -13.62 13.69 4.84
N ILE A 43 -12.48 14.39 4.64
CA ILE A 43 -12.47 15.72 4.02
C ILE A 43 -13.00 15.66 2.59
N ASP A 44 -12.57 14.66 1.82
CA ASP A 44 -13.00 14.39 0.46
C ASP A 44 -14.50 14.09 0.36
N ALA A 45 -15.00 13.17 1.19
CA ALA A 45 -16.43 12.85 1.28
C ALA A 45 -17.28 14.06 1.72
N TRP A 46 -16.76 14.88 2.63
CA TRP A 46 -17.43 16.11 3.04
C TRP A 46 -17.53 17.11 1.88
N ALA A 47 -16.45 17.32 1.12
CA ALA A 47 -16.44 18.23 -0.01
C ALA A 47 -17.50 17.84 -1.05
N HIS A 48 -17.51 16.56 -1.45
CA HIS A 48 -18.50 16.01 -2.38
C HIS A 48 -19.96 16.14 -1.91
N SER A 49 -20.19 16.23 -0.61
CA SER A 49 -21.54 16.33 -0.03
C SER A 49 -22.00 17.77 0.21
N ASN A 50 -21.08 18.73 0.28
CA ASN A 50 -21.36 20.09 0.77
C ASN A 50 -21.00 21.21 -0.20
N LEU A 51 -20.15 20.95 -1.20
CA LEU A 51 -19.74 21.92 -2.18
C LEU A 51 -20.55 21.73 -3.47
N ALA A 52 -21.04 22.84 -4.05
CA ALA A 52 -21.87 22.84 -5.25
C ALA A 52 -21.07 23.06 -6.55
N GLU A 53 -19.74 23.15 -6.44
CA GLU A 53 -18.84 23.45 -7.54
C GLU A 53 -18.54 22.22 -8.40
N LEU A 54 -18.17 22.46 -9.67
CA LEU A 54 -17.81 21.39 -10.61
C LEU A 54 -16.48 20.76 -10.17
N GLU A 55 -16.51 19.49 -9.79
CA GLU A 55 -15.33 18.73 -9.39
C GLU A 55 -14.41 18.44 -10.59
N THR A 56 -13.10 18.55 -10.38
CA THR A 56 -12.09 18.00 -11.31
C THR A 56 -11.35 16.87 -10.62
N PHE A 57 -10.59 16.08 -11.37
CA PHE A 57 -9.80 14.97 -10.79
C PHE A 57 -8.76 15.45 -9.76
N PHE A 58 -8.28 16.70 -9.87
CA PHE A 58 -7.31 17.27 -8.93
C PHE A 58 -7.89 18.47 -8.20
N THR A 59 -8.24 18.27 -6.94
CA THR A 59 -8.71 19.31 -6.02
C THR A 59 -7.88 19.29 -4.73
N PRO A 60 -7.96 20.34 -3.89
CA PRO A 60 -7.29 20.31 -2.59
C PRO A 60 -7.72 19.15 -1.69
N TRP A 61 -8.98 18.74 -1.72
CA TRP A 61 -9.49 17.60 -0.93
C TRP A 61 -8.97 16.25 -1.46
N HIS A 62 -9.00 16.04 -2.78
CA HIS A 62 -8.36 14.88 -3.40
C HIS A 62 -6.87 14.83 -3.06
N ALA A 63 -6.18 15.98 -3.03
CA ALA A 63 -4.75 16.02 -2.71
C ALA A 63 -4.45 15.50 -1.29
N VAL A 64 -5.26 15.86 -0.28
CA VAL A 64 -5.11 15.33 1.08
C VAL A 64 -5.39 13.83 1.10
N PHE A 65 -6.49 13.39 0.49
CA PHE A 65 -6.85 11.97 0.38
C PHE A 65 -5.78 11.12 -0.31
N TYR A 66 -5.34 11.54 -1.51
CA TYR A 66 -4.30 10.90 -2.29
C TYR A 66 -2.95 10.88 -1.57
N SER A 67 -2.59 11.94 -0.84
CA SER A 67 -1.36 11.93 -0.04
C SER A 67 -1.40 10.87 1.07
N GLY A 68 -2.57 10.69 1.70
CA GLY A 68 -2.78 9.65 2.70
C GLY A 68 -2.69 8.26 2.11
N PHE A 69 -3.34 8.05 0.97
CA PHE A 69 -3.23 6.79 0.23
C PHE A 69 -1.78 6.49 -0.14
N ALA A 70 -1.07 7.45 -0.74
CA ALA A 70 0.31 7.28 -1.17
C ALA A 70 1.24 6.98 0.01
N ALA A 71 1.03 7.61 1.16
CA ALA A 71 1.82 7.34 2.36
C ALA A 71 1.60 5.91 2.89
N VAL A 72 0.35 5.44 2.98
CA VAL A 72 0.02 4.07 3.41
C VAL A 72 0.54 3.04 2.40
N ALA A 73 0.29 3.25 1.11
CA ALA A 73 0.75 2.36 0.04
C ALA A 73 2.28 2.27 0.01
N GLY A 74 2.97 3.41 0.04
CA GLY A 74 4.42 3.48 0.09
C GLY A 74 4.99 2.78 1.33
N TRP A 75 4.33 2.92 2.48
CA TRP A 75 4.72 2.21 3.69
C TRP A 75 4.58 0.69 3.57
N ILE A 76 3.45 0.19 3.06
CA ILE A 76 3.22 -1.24 2.83
C ILE A 76 4.27 -1.81 1.87
N ILE A 77 4.50 -1.12 0.74
CA ILE A 77 5.51 -1.51 -0.25
C ILE A 77 6.89 -1.53 0.41
N TRP A 78 7.24 -0.52 1.19
CA TRP A 78 8.51 -0.47 1.91
C TRP A 78 8.68 -1.66 2.87
N GLN A 79 7.62 -2.03 3.62
CA GLN A 79 7.68 -3.22 4.48
C GLN A 79 7.91 -4.51 3.69
N ALA A 80 7.26 -4.68 2.54
CA ALA A 80 7.51 -5.84 1.69
C ALA A 80 8.94 -5.84 1.12
N LEU A 81 9.42 -4.69 0.63
CA LEU A 81 10.78 -4.54 0.08
C LEU A 81 11.86 -4.79 1.13
N ARG A 82 11.64 -4.42 2.40
CA ARG A 82 12.57 -4.72 3.49
C ARG A 82 12.76 -6.24 3.65
N ASN A 83 11.67 -7.01 3.56
CA ASN A 83 11.67 -8.45 3.73
C ASN A 83 12.26 -9.14 2.49
N VAL A 84 12.02 -8.59 1.29
CA VAL A 84 12.70 -9.03 0.06
C VAL A 84 14.21 -8.86 0.16
N ARG A 85 14.67 -7.73 0.71
CA ARG A 85 16.11 -7.49 0.97
C ARG A 85 16.71 -8.44 2.00
N GLN A 86 15.88 -9.07 2.84
CA GLN A 86 16.28 -10.12 3.78
C GLN A 86 16.23 -11.53 3.16
N GLY A 87 15.95 -11.64 1.86
CA GLY A 87 15.95 -12.91 1.13
C GLY A 87 14.57 -13.58 0.99
N ARG A 88 13.51 -13.00 1.56
CA ARG A 88 12.14 -13.52 1.42
C ARG A 88 11.59 -13.23 0.03
N GLN A 89 10.73 -14.11 -0.49
CA GLN A 89 10.15 -13.96 -1.83
C GLN A 89 8.65 -14.27 -1.80
N GLY A 90 7.89 -13.81 -2.81
CA GLY A 90 6.44 -14.05 -2.90
C GLY A 90 5.65 -13.54 -1.68
N LEU A 91 4.65 -14.32 -1.24
CA LEU A 91 3.80 -13.94 -0.10
C LEU A 91 4.54 -13.99 1.23
N ALA A 92 5.61 -14.79 1.37
CA ALA A 92 6.46 -14.79 2.56
C ALA A 92 7.12 -13.43 2.83
N ALA A 93 7.31 -12.60 1.80
CA ALA A 93 7.82 -11.23 1.97
C ALA A 93 6.77 -10.24 2.52
N VAL A 94 5.48 -10.60 2.51
CA VAL A 94 4.40 -9.69 2.93
C VAL A 94 4.06 -9.94 4.40
N PRO A 95 4.21 -8.93 5.28
CA PRO A 95 3.87 -9.10 6.70
C PRO A 95 2.45 -9.59 6.93
N MET A 96 2.21 -10.26 8.05
CA MET A 96 0.86 -10.60 8.50
C MET A 96 0.02 -9.33 8.68
N GLY A 97 -1.26 -9.38 8.29
CA GLY A 97 -2.16 -8.23 8.28
C GLY A 97 -2.08 -7.33 7.04
N TYR A 98 -1.03 -7.42 6.22
CA TYR A 98 -0.81 -6.49 5.08
C TYR A 98 -1.33 -7.04 3.74
N HIS A 99 -1.93 -8.24 3.73
CA HIS A 99 -2.36 -8.93 2.51
C HIS A 99 -3.45 -8.17 1.74
N ALA A 100 -4.35 -7.48 2.45
CA ALA A 100 -5.36 -6.64 1.81
C ALA A 100 -4.72 -5.55 0.94
N GLY A 101 -3.54 -5.04 1.35
CA GLY A 101 -2.76 -4.06 0.60
C GLY A 101 -2.30 -4.57 -0.77
N LEU A 102 -2.11 -5.88 -0.96
CA LEU A 102 -1.72 -6.46 -2.25
C LEU A 102 -2.78 -6.27 -3.33
N VAL A 103 -4.04 -6.13 -2.93
CA VAL A 103 -5.17 -5.90 -3.85
C VAL A 103 -5.57 -4.44 -3.84
N ALA A 104 -5.70 -3.85 -2.64
CA ALA A 104 -6.20 -2.48 -2.48
C ALA A 104 -5.27 -1.44 -3.11
N VAL A 105 -3.95 -1.58 -2.95
CA VAL A 105 -2.98 -0.61 -3.50
C VAL A 105 -3.01 -0.57 -5.04
N PRO A 106 -2.81 -1.70 -5.77
CA PRO A 106 -2.88 -1.65 -7.23
C PRO A 106 -4.28 -1.35 -7.75
N GLY A 107 -5.35 -1.82 -7.07
CA GLY A 107 -6.71 -1.52 -7.46
C GLY A 107 -7.00 -0.01 -7.41
N PHE A 108 -6.69 0.64 -6.28
CA PHE A 108 -6.87 2.07 -6.17
C PHE A 108 -5.96 2.85 -7.12
N ALA A 109 -4.69 2.45 -7.30
CA ALA A 109 -3.80 3.12 -8.23
C ALA A 109 -4.27 3.06 -9.71
N ALA A 110 -5.06 2.04 -10.08
CA ALA A 110 -5.57 1.87 -11.44
C ALA A 110 -6.93 2.52 -11.68
N PHE A 111 -7.77 2.65 -10.65
CA PHE A 111 -9.18 3.01 -10.78
C PHE A 111 -9.63 4.20 -9.92
N GLY A 112 -8.79 4.69 -9.00
CA GLY A 112 -9.04 5.84 -8.13
C GLY A 112 -8.55 7.16 -8.70
#